data_AF-A0A5J4DQC3-F1
#
_entry.id   AF-A0A5J4DQC3-F1
#
_cell.length_a   1.000
_cell.length_b   1.000
_cell.length_c   1.000
_cell.angle_alpha   90.00
_cell.angle_beta   90.00
_cell.angle_gamma   90.00
#
_symmetry.space_group_name_H-M   'P 1'
#
loop_
_entity.id
_entity.type
_entity.pdbx_description
1 polymer ?
#
loop_
_entity_poly.entity_id
_entity_poly.type
_entity_poly.pdbx_seq_one_letter_code
_entity_poly.pdbx_strand_id
1 'polypeptide(L)'
;MEFLEEQMRDILELKEKISQQIEKHKEEIESLEKNLSILNVILKQSSFTKASLLETIKTTEKSEPPIPITKTSDGSLIANAYVTPEQVSIVMEENIGLQPETPPLKSFFVERIIGDMKKKDNAEAESGKIQKESVIDCIINKNGSKITEIIIKNYRQKERINEIINTASWSLSKMIDNSNL
;
A
#
# COMPACT_ATOMS: atom_id res chain seq x y z
N MET A 1 35.66 8.68 45.89
CA MET A 1 35.65 7.26 45.47
C MET A 1 34.22 6.74 45.42
N GLU A 2 33.43 6.89 46.48
CA GLU A 2 32.02 6.43 46.53
C GLU A 2 31.13 6.91 45.36
N PHE A 3 31.24 8.17 44.93
CA PHE A 3 30.45 8.72 43.81
C PHE A 3 30.73 8.05 42.44
N LEU A 4 31.90 7.44 42.26
CA LEU A 4 32.24 6.73 41.02
C LEU A 4 31.70 5.30 41.05
N GLU A 5 31.65 4.67 42.22
CA GLU A 5 31.06 3.35 42.42
C GLU A 5 29.53 3.38 42.29
N GLU A 6 28.89 4.44 42.80
CA GLU A 6 27.44 4.64 42.66
C GLU A 6 27.03 4.81 41.19
N GLN A 7 27.73 5.67 40.43
CA GLN A 7 27.49 5.82 38.99
C GLN A 7 27.76 4.53 38.20
N MET A 8 28.78 3.76 38.60
CA MET A 8 29.06 2.47 37.97
C MET A 8 27.93 1.46 38.21
N ARG A 9 27.32 1.49 39.41
CA ARG A 9 26.17 0.67 39.77
C ARG A 9 24.93 1.06 38.94
N ASP A 10 24.65 2.35 38.81
CA ASP A 10 23.52 2.86 38.03
C ASP A 10 23.63 2.50 36.54
N ILE A 11 24.85 2.57 35.98
CA ILE A 11 25.12 2.19 34.58
C ILE A 11 24.90 0.69 34.36
N LEU A 12 25.31 -0.15 35.33
CA LEU A 12 25.10 -1.59 35.25
C LEU A 12 23.61 -1.93 35.32
N GLU A 13 22.85 -1.28 36.20
CA GLU A 13 21.40 -1.45 36.31
C GLU A 13 20.68 -0.98 35.04
N LEU A 14 21.09 0.16 34.47
CA LEU A 14 20.55 0.64 33.21
C LEU A 14 20.84 -0.32 32.05
N LYS A 15 22.07 -0.85 31.97
CA LYS A 15 22.44 -1.85 30.96
C LYS A 15 21.56 -3.09 31.08
N GLU A 16 21.36 -3.60 32.29
CA GLU A 16 20.53 -4.77 32.54
C GLU A 16 19.07 -4.51 32.12
N LYS A 17 18.50 -3.36 32.50
CA LYS A 17 17.15 -2.96 32.10
C LYS A 17 16.97 -2.81 30.60
N ILE A 18 17.98 -2.30 29.89
CA ILE A 18 17.97 -2.21 28.42
C ILE A 18 18.04 -3.60 27.82
N SER A 19 18.93 -4.47 28.30
CA SER A 19 19.05 -5.85 27.82
C SER A 19 17.75 -6.64 28.00
N GLN A 20 17.07 -6.50 29.14
CA GLN A 20 15.77 -7.14 29.39
C GLN A 20 14.68 -6.64 28.43
N GLN A 21 14.64 -5.33 28.14
CA GLN A 21 13.68 -4.78 27.16
C GLN A 21 13.95 -5.29 25.74
N ILE A 22 15.22 -5.36 25.35
CA ILE A 22 15.61 -5.91 24.04
C ILE A 22 15.13 -7.36 23.92
N GLU A 23 15.35 -8.18 24.95
CA GLU A 23 14.94 -9.59 24.92
C GLU A 23 13.41 -9.73 24.83
N LYS A 24 12.67 -8.98 25.65
CA LYS A 24 11.21 -8.94 25.60
C LYS A 24 10.68 -8.58 24.21
N HIS A 25 11.24 -7.55 23.58
CA HIS A 25 10.79 -7.14 22.25
C HIS A 25 11.15 -8.16 21.17
N LYS A 26 12.27 -8.88 21.30
CA LYS A 26 12.59 -9.99 20.40
C LYS A 26 11.58 -11.13 20.54
N GLU A 27 11.19 -11.50 21.75
CA GLU A 27 10.16 -12.51 22.00
C GLU A 27 8.80 -12.08 21.43
N GLU A 28 8.42 -10.80 21.60
CA GLU A 28 7.21 -10.24 21.00
C GLU A 28 7.24 -10.32 19.46
N ILE A 29 8.38 -9.96 18.84
CA ILE A 29 8.57 -10.08 17.39
C ILE A 29 8.46 -11.54 16.94
N GLU A 30 9.14 -12.46 17.61
CA GLU A 30 9.11 -13.89 17.26
C GLU A 30 7.68 -14.46 17.37
N SER A 31 6.93 -14.05 18.39
CA SER A 31 5.53 -14.44 18.57
C SER A 31 4.66 -13.92 17.42
N LEU A 32 4.82 -12.65 17.04
CA LEU A 32 4.09 -12.05 15.93
C LEU A 32 4.44 -12.72 14.59
N GLU A 33 5.71 -13.04 14.34
CA GLU A 33 6.15 -13.76 13.15
C GLU A 33 5.58 -15.19 13.08
N LYS A 34 5.56 -15.91 14.20
CA LYS A 34 4.91 -17.23 14.30
C LYS A 34 3.42 -17.15 14.02
N ASN A 35 2.72 -16.17 14.61
CA ASN A 35 1.30 -15.94 14.35
C ASN A 35 1.04 -15.62 12.88
N LEU A 36 1.87 -14.77 12.28
CA LEU A 36 1.79 -14.45 10.86
C LEU A 36 2.03 -15.69 9.99
N SER A 37 2.99 -16.55 10.35
CA SER A 37 3.24 -17.81 9.67
C SER A 37 2.03 -18.76 9.74
N ILE A 38 1.42 -18.92 10.92
CA ILE A 38 0.21 -19.71 11.10
C ILE A 38 -0.94 -19.15 10.25
N LEU A 39 -1.15 -17.83 10.27
CA LEU A 39 -2.16 -17.17 9.43
C LEU A 39 -1.87 -17.40 7.95
N ASN A 40 -0.61 -17.36 7.51
CA ASN A 40 -0.22 -17.67 6.14
C ASN A 40 -0.48 -19.13 5.77
N VAL A 41 -0.23 -20.09 6.67
CA VAL A 41 -0.54 -21.51 6.45
C VAL A 41 -2.05 -21.71 6.37
N ILE A 42 -2.83 -21.08 7.26
CA ILE A 42 -4.29 -21.16 7.26
C ILE A 42 -4.85 -20.48 6.01
N LEU A 43 -4.32 -19.33 5.61
CA LEU A 43 -4.65 -18.68 4.36
C LEU A 43 -4.35 -19.64 3.22
N LYS A 44 -3.14 -20.20 3.09
CA LYS A 44 -2.80 -21.22 2.08
C LYS A 44 -3.75 -22.42 2.09
N GLN A 45 -4.12 -22.95 3.26
CA GLN A 45 -5.02 -24.10 3.42
C GLN A 45 -6.48 -23.81 3.08
N SER A 46 -7.05 -22.70 3.58
CA SER A 46 -8.37 -22.19 3.17
C SER A 46 -8.38 -21.76 1.70
N SER A 47 -7.19 -21.50 1.18
CA SER A 47 -6.90 -21.18 -0.20
C SER A 47 -6.53 -22.38 -1.07
N PHE A 48 -6.49 -23.61 -0.57
CA PHE A 48 -6.53 -24.78 -1.46
C PHE A 48 -7.92 -24.96 -2.09
N THR A 49 -8.87 -24.06 -1.79
CA THR A 49 -10.03 -23.79 -2.65
C THR A 49 -9.94 -22.48 -3.44
N LYS A 50 -8.94 -21.59 -3.26
CA LYS A 50 -8.84 -20.30 -4.02
C LYS A 50 -7.54 -19.45 -4.03
N ALA A 51 -6.51 -19.66 -3.22
CA ALA A 51 -5.31 -18.80 -3.16
C ALA A 51 -3.99 -19.59 -3.04
N SER A 52 -3.60 -20.20 -4.15
CA SER A 52 -2.19 -20.37 -4.49
C SER A 52 -1.49 -19.02 -4.80
N LEU A 53 -1.94 -17.89 -4.22
CA LEU A 53 -1.66 -16.52 -4.71
C LEU A 53 -0.77 -15.66 -3.81
N LEU A 54 -0.26 -16.18 -2.69
CA LEU A 54 0.52 -15.37 -1.73
C LEU A 54 1.98 -15.83 -1.52
N GLU A 55 2.50 -16.77 -2.31
CA GLU A 55 3.93 -17.10 -2.36
C GLU A 55 4.59 -16.51 -3.62
N THR A 56 4.55 -15.19 -3.81
CA THR A 56 5.41 -14.58 -4.85
C THR A 56 5.68 -13.09 -4.63
N ILE A 57 6.31 -12.71 -3.51
CA ILE A 57 6.96 -11.38 -3.42
C ILE A 57 8.28 -11.35 -4.21
N LYS A 58 8.81 -12.48 -4.68
CA LYS A 58 9.83 -12.51 -5.75
C LYS A 58 9.60 -13.71 -6.66
N THR A 59 9.56 -13.43 -7.97
CA THR A 59 9.55 -14.37 -9.11
C THR A 59 8.19 -14.86 -9.59
N THR A 60 7.49 -13.97 -10.31
CA THR A 60 6.82 -14.27 -11.58
C THR A 60 6.20 -15.66 -11.74
N GLU A 61 4.89 -15.79 -11.50
CA GLU A 61 4.03 -16.57 -12.40
C GLU A 61 2.76 -15.78 -12.70
N LYS A 62 2.74 -15.17 -13.89
CA LYS A 62 1.62 -14.46 -14.55
C LYS A 62 1.09 -13.16 -13.91
N SER A 63 1.94 -12.35 -13.26
CA SER A 63 1.63 -10.91 -13.23
C SER A 63 1.93 -10.34 -14.62
N GLU A 64 0.96 -9.65 -15.22
CA GLU A 64 1.26 -8.76 -16.33
C GLU A 64 2.41 -7.84 -15.92
N PRO A 65 3.34 -7.49 -16.83
CA PRO A 65 4.46 -6.62 -16.49
C PRO A 65 3.93 -5.34 -15.83
N PRO A 66 4.62 -4.80 -14.80
CA PRO A 66 4.17 -3.57 -14.16
C PRO A 66 4.03 -2.49 -15.22
N ILE A 67 2.93 -1.75 -15.15
CA ILE A 67 2.65 -0.67 -16.10
C ILE A 67 3.37 0.57 -15.60
N PRO A 68 4.42 1.04 -16.28
CA PRO A 68 5.19 2.19 -15.82
C PRO A 68 4.36 3.47 -16.01
N ILE A 69 4.31 4.28 -14.97
CA ILE A 69 3.73 5.63 -15.01
C ILE A 69 4.88 6.60 -15.11
N THR A 70 4.98 7.32 -16.23
CA THR A 70 6.06 8.26 -16.51
C THR A 70 5.55 9.70 -16.59
N LYS A 71 6.45 10.65 -16.39
CA LYS A 71 6.15 12.07 -16.61
C LYS A 71 5.93 12.35 -18.08
N THR A 72 5.00 13.25 -18.36
CA THR A 72 4.72 13.72 -19.72
C THR A 72 5.83 14.62 -20.27
N SER A 73 6.62 15.25 -19.41
CA SER A 73 7.68 16.21 -19.77
C SER A 73 8.99 15.55 -20.19
N ASP A 74 9.55 14.67 -19.35
CA ASP A 74 10.89 14.09 -19.55
C ASP A 74 10.89 12.55 -19.66
N GLY A 75 9.73 11.90 -19.54
CA GLY A 75 9.60 10.44 -19.57
C GLY A 75 10.18 9.72 -18.35
N SER A 76 10.58 10.45 -17.31
CA SER A 76 11.09 9.84 -16.08
C SER A 76 9.99 9.07 -15.34
N LEU A 77 10.38 7.97 -14.70
CA LEU A 77 9.47 7.10 -13.98
C LEU A 77 8.95 7.79 -12.70
N ILE A 78 7.63 7.79 -12.52
CA ILE A 78 6.95 8.35 -11.36
C ILE A 78 6.52 7.23 -10.41
N ALA A 79 5.95 6.18 -10.98
CA ALA A 79 5.34 5.07 -10.24
C ALA A 79 5.22 3.82 -11.12
N ASN A 80 5.02 2.67 -10.51
CA ASN A 80 4.68 1.42 -11.19
C ASN A 80 3.30 0.94 -10.76
N ALA A 81 2.43 0.66 -11.72
CA ALA A 81 1.12 0.07 -11.47
C ALA A 81 1.18 -1.46 -11.61
N TYR A 82 0.78 -2.14 -10.55
CA TYR A 82 0.66 -3.59 -10.45
C TYR A 82 -0.82 -3.95 -10.45
N VAL A 83 -1.23 -4.71 -11.45
CA VAL A 83 -2.61 -5.16 -11.61
C VAL A 83 -2.71 -6.61 -11.16
N THR A 84 -3.54 -6.85 -10.16
CA THR A 84 -3.93 -8.19 -9.71
C THR A 84 -5.44 -8.36 -9.94
N PRO A 85 -5.98 -9.59 -9.97
CA PRO A 85 -7.43 -9.81 -10.08
C PRO A 85 -8.28 -9.10 -9.02
N GLU A 86 -7.68 -8.79 -7.86
CA GLU A 86 -8.38 -8.23 -6.70
C GLU A 86 -8.21 -6.71 -6.57
N GLN A 87 -7.05 -6.18 -6.97
CA GLN A 87 -6.70 -4.78 -6.82
C GLN A 87 -5.69 -4.27 -7.84
N VAL A 88 -5.68 -2.95 -8.03
CA VAL A 88 -4.63 -2.20 -8.71
C VAL A 88 -3.82 -1.47 -7.64
N SER A 89 -2.52 -1.75 -7.55
CA SER A 89 -1.59 -1.04 -6.67
C SER A 89 -0.68 -0.15 -7.50
N ILE A 90 -0.66 1.14 -7.23
CA ILE A 90 0.23 2.12 -7.85
C ILE A 90 1.28 2.50 -6.82
N VAL A 91 2.50 2.00 -6.99
CA VAL A 91 3.62 2.21 -6.06
C VAL A 91 4.48 3.35 -6.59
N MET A 92 4.67 4.38 -5.76
CA MET A 92 5.47 5.55 -6.11
C MET A 92 6.97 5.24 -6.08
N GLU A 93 7.74 5.83 -6.98
CA GLU A 93 9.20 5.79 -6.92
C GLU A 93 9.73 6.56 -5.70
N GLU A 94 10.79 6.05 -5.06
CA GLU A 94 11.32 6.61 -3.80
C GLU A 94 11.77 8.08 -3.93
N ASN A 95 12.23 8.45 -5.12
CA ASN A 95 12.70 9.80 -5.44
C ASN A 95 11.56 10.80 -5.69
N ILE A 96 10.31 10.34 -5.72
CA ILE A 96 9.13 11.14 -6.03
C ILE A 96 8.32 11.42 -4.77
N GLY A 97 8.37 12.67 -4.30
CA GLY A 97 7.64 13.11 -3.11
C GLY A 97 6.37 13.90 -3.45
N LEU A 98 5.29 13.20 -3.84
CA LEU A 98 3.99 13.85 -4.06
C LEU A 98 3.16 13.87 -2.78
N GLN A 99 2.43 14.96 -2.52
CA GLN A 99 1.47 15.03 -1.41
C GLN A 99 0.06 14.69 -1.90
N PRO A 100 -0.77 13.99 -1.09
CA PRO A 100 -2.13 13.62 -1.49
C PRO A 100 -3.05 14.83 -1.71
N GLU A 101 -2.73 15.97 -1.10
CA GLU A 101 -3.47 17.22 -1.24
C GLU A 101 -3.06 18.02 -2.49
N THR A 102 -1.98 17.64 -3.19
CA THR A 102 -1.56 18.31 -4.43
C THR A 102 -2.60 18.02 -5.53
N PRO A 103 -3.25 19.05 -6.10
CA PRO A 103 -4.18 18.86 -7.21
C PRO A 103 -3.48 18.28 -8.45
N PRO A 104 -4.15 17.44 -9.26
CA PRO A 104 -5.58 17.13 -9.22
C PRO A 104 -5.93 15.78 -8.56
N LEU A 105 -5.02 15.10 -7.85
CA LEU A 105 -5.24 13.72 -7.40
C LEU A 105 -6.53 13.50 -6.61
N LYS A 106 -6.74 14.28 -5.56
CA LYS A 106 -7.93 14.15 -4.71
C LYS A 106 -9.21 14.49 -5.47
N SER A 107 -9.28 15.68 -6.04
CA SER A 107 -10.50 16.18 -6.70
C SER A 107 -10.85 15.46 -8.01
N PHE A 108 -9.86 15.01 -8.77
CA PHE A 108 -10.08 14.38 -10.07
C PHE A 108 -10.01 12.85 -9.99
N PHE A 109 -8.94 12.28 -9.45
CA PHE A 109 -8.81 10.83 -9.43
C PHE A 109 -9.72 10.20 -8.36
N VAL A 110 -9.63 10.66 -7.11
CA VAL A 110 -10.39 10.05 -5.99
C VAL A 110 -11.87 10.43 -6.03
N GLU A 111 -12.18 11.73 -6.07
CA GLU A 111 -13.55 12.21 -5.93
C GLU A 111 -14.38 12.06 -7.21
N ARG A 112 -13.77 12.31 -8.37
CA ARG A 112 -14.47 12.23 -9.67
C ARG A 112 -14.44 10.82 -10.24
N ILE A 113 -13.27 10.27 -10.58
CA ILE A 113 -13.20 8.95 -11.24
C ILE A 113 -13.62 7.81 -10.30
N ILE A 114 -12.90 7.62 -9.19
CA ILE A 114 -13.25 6.55 -8.24
C ILE A 114 -14.62 6.81 -7.61
N GLY A 115 -14.94 8.07 -7.29
CA GLY A 115 -16.24 8.44 -6.74
C GLY A 115 -17.41 8.12 -7.67
N ASP A 116 -17.30 8.36 -8.97
CA ASP A 116 -18.37 8.02 -9.94
C ASP A 116 -18.49 6.49 -10.13
N MET A 117 -17.38 5.76 -10.10
CA MET A 117 -17.42 4.28 -10.06
C MET A 117 -18.09 3.78 -8.78
N LYS A 118 -17.76 4.36 -7.62
CA LYS A 118 -18.32 4.01 -6.30
C LYS A 118 -19.81 4.30 -6.20
N LYS A 119 -20.29 5.40 -6.78
CA LYS A 119 -21.74 5.70 -6.86
C LYS A 119 -22.50 4.64 -7.65
N LYS A 120 -21.97 4.24 -8.82
CA LYS A 120 -22.58 3.18 -9.64
C LYS A 120 -22.61 1.86 -8.88
N ASP A 121 -21.50 1.50 -8.24
CA ASP A 121 -21.39 0.26 -7.47
C ASP A 121 -22.33 0.24 -6.26
N ASN A 122 -22.49 1.38 -5.55
CA ASN A 122 -23.46 1.48 -4.46
C ASN A 122 -24.90 1.26 -4.93
N ALA A 123 -25.30 1.84 -6.06
CA ALA A 123 -26.63 1.61 -6.63
C ALA A 123 -26.84 0.13 -7.05
N GLU A 124 -25.80 -0.52 -7.57
CA GLU A 124 -25.83 -1.96 -7.86
C GLU A 124 -25.88 -2.80 -6.57
N ALA A 125 -25.23 -2.37 -5.50
CA ALA A 125 -25.25 -3.05 -4.21
C ALA A 125 -26.62 -2.93 -3.52
N GLU A 126 -27.24 -1.75 -3.58
CA GLU A 126 -28.60 -1.50 -3.08
C GLU A 126 -29.65 -2.33 -3.81
N SER A 127 -29.47 -2.54 -5.13
CA SER A 127 -30.33 -3.40 -5.94
C SER A 127 -29.99 -4.90 -5.84
N GLY A 128 -28.98 -5.27 -5.02
CA GLY A 128 -28.57 -6.66 -4.80
C GLY A 128 -27.82 -7.32 -5.97
N LYS A 129 -27.44 -6.54 -6.99
CA LYS A 129 -26.64 -7.04 -8.13
C LYS A 129 -25.21 -7.35 -7.74
N ILE A 130 -24.68 -6.64 -6.74
CA ILE A 130 -23.39 -6.91 -6.13
C ILE A 130 -23.47 -6.87 -4.60
N GLN A 131 -22.47 -7.44 -3.94
CA GLN A 131 -22.33 -7.35 -2.49
C GLN A 131 -21.77 -5.97 -2.09
N LYS A 132 -22.07 -5.49 -0.88
CA LYS A 132 -21.57 -4.19 -0.38
C LYS A 132 -20.05 -4.16 -0.31
N GLU A 133 -19.45 -5.31 -0.02
CA GLU A 133 -18.02 -5.54 0.07
C GLU A 133 -17.35 -5.55 -1.31
N SER A 134 -18.12 -5.66 -2.39
CA SER A 134 -17.65 -5.62 -3.78
C SER A 134 -17.69 -4.22 -4.40
N VAL A 135 -18.05 -3.20 -3.62
CA VAL A 135 -17.99 -1.80 -4.05
C VAL A 135 -16.53 -1.39 -4.19
N ILE A 136 -16.20 -0.69 -5.27
CA ILE A 136 -14.85 -0.14 -5.48
C ILE A 136 -14.41 0.75 -4.31
N ASP A 137 -13.15 0.60 -3.93
CA ASP A 137 -12.56 1.41 -2.87
C ASP A 137 -11.14 1.85 -3.22
N CYS A 138 -10.74 3.03 -2.73
CA CYS A 138 -9.43 3.61 -2.99
C CYS A 138 -8.78 4.02 -1.66
N ILE A 139 -7.57 3.51 -1.45
CA ILE A 139 -6.76 3.73 -0.26
C ILE A 139 -5.47 4.40 -0.70
N ILE A 140 -5.15 5.55 -0.10
CA ILE A 140 -3.89 6.24 -0.34
C ILE A 140 -2.99 6.05 0.88
N ASN A 141 -1.95 5.25 0.71
CA ASN A 141 -0.89 5.06 1.69
C ASN A 141 0.11 6.20 1.59
N LYS A 142 0.49 6.74 2.75
CA LYS A 142 1.44 7.84 2.87
C LYS A 142 2.49 7.54 3.92
N ASN A 143 3.70 8.00 3.68
CA ASN A 143 4.77 8.04 4.65
C ASN A 143 5.08 9.52 4.94
N GLY A 144 4.72 9.98 6.15
CA GLY A 144 4.71 11.39 6.50
C GLY A 144 3.77 12.19 5.59
N SER A 145 4.32 13.15 4.85
CA SER A 145 3.58 13.98 3.90
C SER A 145 3.53 13.43 2.47
N LYS A 146 4.29 12.36 2.17
CA LYS A 146 4.47 11.84 0.80
C LYS A 146 3.62 10.59 0.56
N ILE A 147 3.01 10.49 -0.61
CA ILE A 147 2.32 9.29 -1.07
C ILE A 147 3.34 8.21 -1.37
N THR A 148 3.11 7.00 -0.86
CA THR A 148 3.95 5.83 -1.15
C THR A 148 3.23 4.85 -2.07
N GLU A 149 1.92 4.69 -1.90
CA GLU A 149 1.14 3.75 -2.69
C GLU A 149 -0.32 4.18 -2.77
N ILE A 150 -0.96 3.93 -3.92
CA ILE A 150 -2.40 4.08 -4.11
C ILE A 150 -2.97 2.71 -4.46
N ILE A 151 -3.87 2.19 -3.63
CA ILE A 151 -4.48 0.87 -3.78
C ILE A 151 -5.95 1.06 -4.17
N ILE A 152 -6.36 0.47 -5.29
CA ILE A 152 -7.74 0.45 -5.76
C ILE A 152 -8.24 -1.00 -5.70
N LYS A 153 -9.19 -1.26 -4.81
CA LYS A 153 -9.78 -2.59 -4.60
C LYS A 153 -11.10 -2.72 -5.34
N ASN A 154 -11.47 -3.95 -5.69
CA ASN A 154 -12.78 -4.28 -6.27
C ASN A 154 -13.09 -3.54 -7.59
N TYR A 155 -12.11 -3.40 -8.49
CA TYR A 155 -12.34 -2.75 -9.78
C TYR A 155 -13.29 -3.55 -10.69
N ARG A 156 -13.47 -4.86 -10.44
CA ARG A 156 -14.39 -5.84 -11.09
C ARG A 156 -14.15 -6.10 -12.58
N GLN A 157 -14.06 -5.05 -13.39
CA GLN A 157 -14.07 -5.10 -14.85
C GLN A 157 -12.72 -4.65 -15.42
N LYS A 158 -12.21 -5.32 -16.46
CA LYS A 158 -10.92 -4.97 -17.07
C LYS A 158 -10.93 -3.58 -17.70
N GLU A 159 -12.06 -3.15 -18.22
CA GLU A 159 -12.26 -1.82 -18.80
C GLU A 159 -12.00 -0.72 -17.77
N ARG A 160 -12.40 -0.96 -16.51
CA ARG A 160 -12.13 -0.05 -15.40
C ARG A 160 -10.65 0.04 -15.06
N ILE A 161 -9.87 -1.03 -15.23
CA ILE A 161 -8.42 -1.02 -14.98
C ILE A 161 -7.75 0.03 -15.86
N ASN A 162 -8.04 0.04 -17.17
CA ASN A 162 -7.47 1.01 -18.09
C ASN A 162 -7.86 2.45 -17.71
N GLU A 163 -9.11 2.68 -17.33
CA GLU A 163 -9.57 4.01 -16.89
C GLU A 163 -8.84 4.45 -15.60
N ILE A 164 -8.71 3.55 -14.63
CA ILE A 164 -8.00 3.80 -13.36
C ILE A 164 -6.54 4.14 -13.65
N ILE A 165 -5.83 3.31 -14.42
CA ILE A 165 -4.40 3.50 -14.70
C ILE A 165 -4.15 4.76 -15.51
N ASN A 166 -4.93 5.00 -16.58
CA ASN A 166 -4.77 6.18 -17.42
C ASN A 166 -5.05 7.46 -16.63
N THR A 167 -6.10 7.48 -15.82
CA THR A 167 -6.45 8.67 -15.03
C THR A 167 -5.49 8.90 -13.87
N ALA A 168 -5.04 7.83 -13.20
CA ALA A 168 -4.02 7.94 -12.17
C ALA A 168 -2.71 8.44 -12.76
N SER A 169 -2.27 7.89 -13.89
CA SER A 169 -1.06 8.30 -14.61
C SER A 169 -1.12 9.79 -14.98
N TRP A 170 -2.24 10.23 -15.58
CA TRP A 170 -2.45 11.65 -15.88
C TRP A 170 -2.41 12.53 -14.63
N SER A 171 -3.08 12.11 -13.55
CA SER A 171 -3.15 12.89 -12.31
C SER A 171 -1.78 13.03 -11.66
N LEU A 172 -1.03 11.93 -11.55
CA LEU A 172 0.32 11.91 -10.97
C LEU A 172 1.29 12.73 -11.83
N SER A 173 1.25 12.58 -13.16
CA SER A 173 2.05 13.40 -14.07
C SER A 173 1.75 14.89 -13.91
N LYS A 174 0.46 15.26 -13.82
CA LYS A 174 0.05 16.66 -13.62
C LYS A 174 0.45 17.23 -12.26
N MET A 175 0.42 16.43 -11.20
CA MET A 175 0.91 16.88 -9.89
C MET A 175 2.40 17.23 -9.96
N ILE A 176 3.20 16.44 -10.68
CA ILE A 176 4.63 16.71 -10.85
C ILE A 176 4.84 18.00 -11.65
N ASP A 177 4.13 18.17 -12.76
CA ASP A 177 4.19 19.40 -13.57
C ASP A 177 3.86 20.64 -12.72
N ASN A 178 2.85 20.55 -11.85
CA ASN A 178 2.42 21.66 -10.98
C ASN A 178 3.36 21.89 -9.80
N SER A 179 4.08 20.86 -9.34
CA SER A 179 5.01 20.95 -8.21
C SER A 179 6.39 21.46 -8.62
N ASN A 180 6.72 21.44 -9.92
CA ASN A 180 7.95 21.98 -10.49
C ASN A 180 7.85 23.47 -10.86
N LEU A 181 6.90 24.21 -10.27
CA LEU A 181 6.78 25.68 -10.42
C LEU A 181 7.33 26.42 -9.19
#